data_AF-A0A850PAZ9-F1
#
_entry.id   AF-A0A850PAZ9-F1
#
_cell.length_a   1.000
_cell.length_b   1.000
_cell.length_c   1.000
_cell.angle_alpha   90.00
_cell.angle_beta   90.00
_cell.angle_gamma   90.00
#
_symmetry.space_group_name_H-M   'P 1'
#
loop_
_entity.id
_entity.type
_entity.pdbx_description
1 polymer ?
#
loop_
_entity_poly.entity_id
_entity_poly.type
_entity_poly.pdbx_seq_one_letter_code
_entity_poly.pdbx_strand_id
1 'polypeptide(L)' 'MAQEILIGVERRRRWPDERKLEILAEVGVDGASVSDVARRHGLTRQHLYQWRTSFVIGRLRPPYD' A
#
# COMPACT_ATOMS: atom_id res chain seq x y z
N MET A 1 10.90 3.79 17.45
CA MET A 1 10.30 4.82 16.56
C MET A 1 9.03 4.26 15.96
N ALA A 2 7.99 4.19 16.79
CA ALA A 2 6.69 3.69 16.42
C ALA A 2 6.03 4.72 15.51
N GLN A 3 5.79 4.34 14.26
CA GLN A 3 5.00 5.15 13.35
C GLN A 3 3.55 4.85 13.66
N GLU A 4 2.98 5.82 14.36
CA GLU A 4 1.65 5.84 14.92
C GLU A 4 0.60 5.49 13.88
N ILE A 5 -0.29 4.65 14.35
CA ILE A 5 -1.45 4.06 13.70
C ILE A 5 -2.40 5.23 13.38
N LEU A 6 -2.18 5.92 12.26
CA LEU A 6 -3.08 6.96 11.73
C LEU A 6 -4.32 6.29 11.11
N ILE A 7 -5.09 5.62 11.96
CA ILE A 7 -6.38 5.00 11.67
C ILE A 7 -7.44 6.01 12.10
N GLY A 8 -7.38 7.22 11.55
CA GLY A 8 -8.16 8.35 12.06
C GLY A 8 -9.43 8.66 11.26
N VAL A 9 -9.36 8.68 9.93
CA VAL A 9 -10.42 9.33 9.13
C VAL A 9 -11.02 8.45 8.01
N GLU A 10 -10.33 7.40 7.55
CA GLU A 10 -10.85 6.43 6.55
C GLU A 10 -11.35 5.12 7.19
N ARG A 11 -12.03 5.18 8.35
CA ARG A 11 -12.39 4.03 9.22
C ARG A 11 -13.20 2.88 8.60
N ARG A 12 -13.48 2.85 7.29
CA ARG A 12 -14.05 1.70 6.57
C ARG A 12 -13.53 1.48 5.15
N ARG A 13 -12.46 2.14 4.72
CA ARG A 13 -11.96 1.89 3.37
C ARG A 13 -11.20 0.56 3.36
N ARG A 14 -11.92 -0.54 3.08
CA ARG A 14 -11.28 -1.77 2.59
C ARG A 14 -10.54 -1.38 1.33
N TRP A 15 -9.22 -1.47 1.36
CA TRP A 15 -8.42 -1.40 0.14
C TRP A 15 -8.59 -2.74 -0.57
N PRO A 16 -9.33 -2.81 -1.70
CA PRO A 16 -9.33 -4.01 -2.51
C PRO A 16 -7.91 -4.27 -3.01
N ASP A 17 -7.60 -5.52 -3.29
CA ASP A 17 -6.25 -5.92 -3.69
C ASP A 17 -5.81 -5.22 -4.97
N GLU A 18 -6.75 -4.92 -5.86
CA GLU A 18 -6.56 -4.06 -7.04
C GLU A 18 -6.03 -2.68 -6.66
N ARG A 19 -6.65 -1.97 -5.70
CA ARG A 19 -6.15 -0.66 -5.27
C ARG A 19 -4.79 -0.76 -4.60
N LYS A 20 -4.53 -1.82 -3.82
CA LYS A 20 -3.20 -2.03 -3.22
C LYS A 20 -2.14 -2.23 -4.30
N LEU A 21 -2.48 -2.94 -5.37
CA LEU A 21 -1.60 -3.18 -6.51
C LEU A 21 -1.37 -1.90 -7.32
N GLU A 22 -2.41 -1.09 -7.57
CA GLU A 22 -2.24 0.21 -8.23
C GLU A 22 -1.27 1.10 -7.44
N ILE A 23 -1.46 1.21 -6.13
CA ILE A 23 -0.58 2.00 -5.27
C ILE A 23 0.84 1.42 -5.24
N LEU A 24 0.99 0.09 -5.21
CA LEU A 24 2.31 -0.54 -5.29
C LEU A 24 2.96 -0.38 -6.67
N ALA A 25 2.17 -0.31 -7.75
CA ALA A 25 2.65 -0.08 -9.10
C ALA A 25 3.11 1.36 -9.31
N GLU A 26 2.53 2.33 -8.60
CA GLU A 26 3.03 3.71 -8.57
C GLU A 26 4.41 3.83 -7.89
N VAL A 27 4.78 2.88 -7.03
CA VAL A 27 6.11 2.87 -6.40
C VAL A 27 7.17 2.60 -7.47
N GLY A 28 8.09 3.55 -7.65
CA GLY A 28 9.15 3.48 -8.66
C GLY A 28 8.78 4.07 -10.01
N VAL A 29 7.51 4.43 -10.24
CA VAL A 29 7.11 5.25 -11.40
C VAL A 29 7.61 6.67 -11.16
N ASP A 30 8.26 7.26 -12.16
CA ASP A 30 8.81 8.62 -12.11
C ASP A 30 9.84 8.86 -10.98
N GLY A 31 10.48 7.79 -10.48
CA GLY A 31 11.39 7.88 -9.34
C GLY A 31 10.69 8.07 -7.98
N ALA A 32 9.36 7.93 -7.93
CA ALA A 32 8.60 8.04 -6.69
C ALA A 32 9.00 6.93 -5.70
N SER A 33 9.45 7.32 -4.52
CA SER A 33 9.77 6.38 -3.45
C SER A 33 8.51 5.87 -2.76
N VAL A 34 8.61 4.71 -2.10
CA VAL A 34 7.57 4.15 -1.21
C VAL A 34 7.03 5.21 -0.24
N SER A 35 7.90 6.10 0.26
CA SER A 35 7.52 7.16 1.18
C SER A 35 6.69 8.27 0.52
N ASP A 36 6.98 8.62 -0.73
CA ASP A 36 6.21 9.64 -1.46
C ASP A 36 4.82 9.13 -1.82
N VAL A 37 4.75 7.90 -2.37
CA VAL A 37 3.48 7.23 -2.68
C VAL A 37 2.64 7.04 -1.42
N ALA A 38 3.24 6.59 -0.31
CA ALA A 38 2.53 6.47 0.95
C ALA A 38 1.93 7.82 1.39
N ARG A 39 2.71 8.90 1.31
CA ARG A 39 2.25 10.25 1.68
C ARG A 39 1.11 10.74 0.80
N ARG A 40 1.14 10.49 -0.52
CA ARG A 40 0.06 10.86 -1.46
C ARG A 40 -1.26 10.16 -1.12
N HIS A 41 -1.19 8.91 -0.69
CA HIS A 41 -2.36 8.09 -0.37
C HIS A 41 -2.73 8.09 1.11
N GLY A 42 -2.09 8.92 1.95
CA GLY A 42 -2.34 8.97 3.40
C GLY A 42 -1.93 7.69 4.14
N LEU A 43 -1.07 6.87 3.53
CA LEU A 43 -0.57 5.60 4.06
C LEU A 43 0.78 5.81 4.76
N THR A 44 1.15 4.83 5.59
CA THR A 44 2.52 4.74 6.12
C THR A 44 3.35 3.77 5.27
N ARG A 45 4.66 3.99 5.20
CA ARG A 45 5.58 3.07 4.51
C ARG A 45 5.43 1.60 4.95
N GLN A 46 5.06 1.37 6.21
CA GLN A 46 4.90 0.03 6.77
C GLN A 46 3.67 -0.70 6.19
N HIS A 47 2.60 0.02 5.82
CA HIS A 47 1.47 -0.57 5.10
C HIS A 47 1.88 -1.10 3.72
N LEU A 48 2.66 -0.32 2.97
CA LEU A 48 3.16 -0.74 1.66
C LEU A 48 4.07 -1.95 1.76
N TYR A 49 4.96 -1.99 2.77
CA TYR A 49 5.78 -3.18 3.03
C TYR A 49 4.93 -4.41 3.37
N GLN A 50 3.90 -4.25 4.23
CA GLN A 50 2.99 -5.35 4.55
C GLN A 50 2.22 -5.87 3.32
N TRP A 51 1.74 -4.97 2.46
CA TRP A 51 1.09 -5.36 1.21
C TRP A 51 2.04 -6.10 0.30
N ARG A 52 3.24 -5.55 0.07
CA ARG A 52 4.27 -6.16 -0.78
C ARG A 52 4.63 -7.57 -0.31
N THR A 53 4.79 -7.76 1.00
CA THR A 53 4.98 -9.08 1.61
C THR A 53 3.75 -9.97 1.38
N SER A 54 2.53 -9.49 1.58
CA SER A 54 1.31 -10.29 1.34
C SER A 54 1.15 -10.74 -0.13
N PHE A 55 1.60 -9.95 -1.09
CA PHE A 55 1.62 -10.31 -2.52
C PHE A 55 2.73 -11.30 -2.85
N VAL A 56 3.93 -11.12 -2.28
CA VAL A 56 5.08 -12.03 -2.48
C VAL A 56 4.81 -13.42 -1.91
N ILE A 57 4.16 -13.53 -0.75
CA ILE A 57 3.83 -14.84 -0.14
C ILE A 57 2.59 -15.48 -0.83
N GLY A 58 2.12 -14.94 -1.96
CA GLY A 58 1.02 -15.53 -2.74
C GLY A 58 -0.35 -15.52 -2.05
N ARG A 59 -0.51 -14.82 -0.92
CA ARG A 59 -1.80 -14.74 -0.20
C ARG A 59 -2.83 -13.85 -0.88
N LEU A 60 -2.40 -13.00 -1.81
CA LEU A 60 -3.26 -12.12 -2.60
C LEU A 60 -2.91 -12.35 -4.07
N ARG A 61 -3.60 -13.30 -4.71
CA ARG A 61 -3.49 -13.51 -6.15
C ARG A 61 -4.13 -12.28 -6.83
N PRO A 62 -3.40 -11.52 -7.67
CA PRO A 62 -4.00 -10.41 -8.40
C PRO A 62 -5.15 -10.93 -9.28
N PRO A 63 -6.31 -10.24 -9.36
CA PRO A 63 -7.47 -10.70 -10.12
C PRO A 63 -7.36 -10.49 -11.65
N TYR A 64 -6.18 -10.14 -12.18
CA TYR A 64 -5.98 -10.04 -13.63
C TYR A 64 -5.38 -11.36 -14.14
N ASP A 65 -6.26 -12.32 -14.40
CA ASP A 65 -6.15 -13.32 -15.47
C ASP A 65 -7.24 -12.99 -16.50
#